data_AF-A0A937CBK3-F1
#
_entry.id   AF-A0A937CBK3-F1
#
_cell.length_a   1.000
_cell.length_b   1.000
_cell.length_c   1.000
_cell.angle_alpha   90.00
_cell.angle_beta   90.00
_cell.angle_gamma   90.00
#
_symmetry.space_group_name_H-M   'P 1'
#
loop_
_entity.id
_entity.type
_entity.pdbx_description
1 polymer ?
#
loop_
_entity_poly.entity_id
_entity_poly.type
_entity_poly.pdbx_seq_one_letter_code
_entity_poly.pdbx_strand_id
1 'polypeptide(L)'
;MPKTATPLSKILNLVKLERKEITAVYFYAILNGLIQLSLPLGVQAIIGFVMGASMRASLIVLIALVVTGVLIAGILQIIQMKIIEKIQQKLFVRYAFAFATHIPKLDLKKNDKFYLPELVNRFFDIPILQKSLSKILLDIPTASIQIVFGLALLAFYHPAFIFFGIFLITLLWLIIRYSGNRGLQTSLDESTYKYKVAGWLEESARVIKSIKLAKAMTCTCKKRMKKLQAIYMHGTAISKYYYYNIMYWFCLKLLSLLQCLLLAQYF
;
A
#
# COMPACT_ATOMS: atom_id res chain seq x y z
N MET A 1 8.36 32.71 4.63
CA MET A 1 7.27 31.69 4.65
C MET A 1 7.86 30.37 4.15
N PRO A 2 7.91 29.29 4.95
CA PRO A 2 8.47 28.04 4.43
C PRO A 2 7.50 27.47 3.40
N LYS A 3 8.04 27.19 2.20
CA LYS A 3 7.38 26.59 1.03
C LYS A 3 6.38 25.52 1.49
N THR A 4 5.11 25.64 1.12
CA THR A 4 4.05 24.68 1.48
C THR A 4 4.44 23.30 0.95
N ALA A 5 5.07 22.48 1.79
CA ALA A 5 5.54 21.16 1.43
C ALA A 5 4.34 20.31 1.00
N THR A 6 4.36 19.84 -0.25
CA THR A 6 3.41 18.86 -0.75
C THR A 6 3.35 17.65 0.20
N PRO A 7 2.20 16.99 0.37
CA PRO A 7 2.08 15.82 1.25
C PRO A 7 3.16 14.75 0.99
N LEU A 8 3.50 14.56 -0.28
CA LEU A 8 4.62 13.71 -0.72
C LEU A 8 5.99 14.21 -0.21
N SER A 9 6.25 15.51 -0.23
CA SER A 9 7.49 16.09 0.31
C SER A 9 7.65 15.86 1.81
N LYS A 10 6.54 15.89 2.58
CA LYS A 10 6.58 15.57 4.02
C LYS A 10 6.91 14.10 4.27
N ILE A 11 6.31 13.19 3.50
CA ILE A 11 6.61 11.75 3.56
C ILE A 11 8.07 11.48 3.16
N LEU A 12 8.55 12.12 2.08
CA LEU A 12 9.93 11.97 1.63
C LEU A 12 10.95 12.49 2.66
N ASN A 13 10.61 13.55 3.41
CA ASN A 13 11.46 14.02 4.49
C ASN A 13 11.50 13.07 5.69
N LEU A 14 10.43 12.32 5.96
CA LEU A 14 10.43 11.26 6.98
C LEU A 14 11.30 10.08 6.54
N VAL A 15 11.19 9.69 5.27
CA VAL A 15 12.01 8.65 4.63
C VAL A 15 13.50 9.03 4.70
N LYS A 16 13.85 10.31 4.46
CA LYS A 16 15.24 10.78 4.56
C LYS A 16 15.84 10.64 5.96
N LEU A 17 15.02 10.65 7.01
CA LEU A 17 15.49 10.56 8.40
C LEU A 17 15.99 9.17 8.77
N GLU A 18 15.46 8.12 8.13
CA GLU A 18 15.84 6.70 8.32
C GLU A 18 16.58 6.15 7.08
N ARG A 19 17.38 6.99 6.41
CA ARG A 19 18.02 6.67 5.12
C ARG A 19 18.88 5.40 5.17
N LYS A 20 19.56 5.14 6.29
CA LYS A 20 20.43 3.96 6.44
C LYS A 20 19.60 2.67 6.42
N GLU A 21 18.54 2.64 7.21
CA GLU A 21 17.60 1.53 7.32
C GLU A 21 16.87 1.30 5.99
N ILE A 22 16.43 2.38 5.35
CA ILE A 22 15.73 2.28 4.07
C ILE A 22 16.66 1.76 2.97
N THR A 23 17.92 2.21 2.92
CA THR A 23 18.89 1.69 1.95
C THR A 23 19.11 0.18 2.15
N ALA A 24 19.19 -0.28 3.40
CA ALA A 24 19.26 -1.71 3.70
C ALA A 24 18.02 -2.48 3.23
N VAL A 25 16.81 -1.93 3.45
CA VAL A 25 15.57 -2.54 2.94
C VAL A 25 15.59 -2.70 1.43
N TYR A 26 16.01 -1.66 0.69
CA TYR A 26 16.12 -1.73 -0.78
C TYR A 26 17.19 -2.74 -1.24
N PHE A 27 18.34 -2.80 -0.57
CA PHE A 27 19.38 -3.78 -0.88
C PHE A 27 18.87 -5.23 -0.73
N TYR A 28 18.23 -5.54 0.41
CA TYR A 28 17.64 -6.86 0.63
C TYR A 28 16.44 -7.15 -0.29
N ALA A 29 15.64 -6.13 -0.64
CA ALA A 29 14.55 -6.26 -1.61
C ALA A 29 15.08 -6.66 -2.99
N ILE A 30 16.21 -6.09 -3.42
CA ILE A 30 16.81 -6.41 -4.71
C ILE A 30 17.35 -7.84 -4.73
N LEU A 31 18.09 -8.24 -3.70
CA LEU A 31 18.58 -9.62 -3.59
C LEU A 31 17.42 -10.64 -3.56
N ASN A 32 16.41 -10.38 -2.74
CA ASN A 32 15.23 -11.25 -2.66
C ASN A 32 14.47 -11.30 -3.99
N GLY A 33 14.29 -10.15 -4.65
CA GLY A 33 13.64 -10.06 -5.96
C GLY A 33 14.35 -10.88 -7.03
N LEU A 34 15.69 -10.81 -7.10
CA LEU A 34 16.50 -11.63 -8.01
C LEU A 34 16.34 -13.12 -7.75
N ILE A 35 16.38 -13.54 -6.49
CA ILE A 35 16.20 -14.96 -6.13
C ILE A 35 14.78 -15.41 -6.51
N GLN A 36 13.75 -14.62 -6.18
CA GLN A 36 12.36 -14.94 -6.55
C GLN A 36 12.17 -15.11 -8.06
N LEU A 37 12.88 -14.35 -8.89
CA LEU A 37 12.81 -14.46 -10.34
C LEU A 37 13.49 -15.73 -10.88
N SER A 38 14.51 -16.24 -10.17
CA SER A 38 15.16 -17.50 -10.51
C SER A 38 14.28 -18.73 -10.22
N LEU A 39 13.33 -18.62 -9.29
CA LEU A 39 12.48 -19.74 -8.88
C LEU A 39 11.57 -20.26 -10.01
N PRO A 40 10.79 -19.43 -10.74
CA PRO A 40 10.00 -19.90 -11.88
C PRO A 40 10.84 -20.59 -12.95
N LEU A 41 12.02 -20.05 -13.28
CA LEU A 41 12.93 -20.63 -14.26
C LEU A 41 13.49 -21.98 -13.79
N GLY A 42 13.85 -22.08 -12.50
CA GLY A 42 14.31 -23.33 -11.89
C GLY A 42 13.23 -24.40 -11.92
N VAL A 43 11.99 -24.05 -11.56
CA VAL A 43 10.83 -24.96 -11.63
C VAL A 43 10.54 -25.37 -13.07
N GLN A 44 10.58 -24.44 -14.03
CA GLN A 44 10.37 -24.74 -15.45
C GLN A 44 11.43 -25.71 -15.99
N ALA A 45 12.70 -25.52 -15.60
CA ALA A 45 13.78 -26.44 -15.97
C ALA A 45 13.58 -27.84 -15.34
N ILE A 46 13.15 -27.92 -14.08
CA ILE A 46 12.80 -29.20 -13.43
C ILE A 46 11.70 -29.92 -14.21
N ILE A 47 10.61 -29.23 -14.55
CA ILE A 47 9.52 -29.81 -15.35
C ILE A 47 10.05 -30.33 -16.69
N GLY A 48 10.88 -29.55 -17.38
CA GLY A 48 11.49 -29.96 -18.66
C GLY A 48 12.32 -31.23 -18.55
N PHE A 49 13.18 -31.35 -17.53
CA PHE A 49 13.98 -32.56 -17.30
C PHE A 49 13.13 -33.79 -16.97
N VAL A 50 12.06 -33.62 -16.19
CA VAL A 50 11.13 -34.70 -15.84
C VAL A 50 10.34 -35.15 -17.07
N MET A 51 9.82 -34.22 -17.88
CA MET A 51 9.10 -34.55 -19.13
C MET A 51 9.99 -35.24 -20.16
N GLY A 52 11.28 -34.91 -20.20
CA GLY A 52 12.27 -35.57 -21.07
C GLY A 52 12.66 -36.99 -20.63
N ALA A 53 11.98 -37.57 -19.63
CA ALA A 53 12.18 -38.92 -19.09
C ALA A 53 13.65 -39.27 -18.76
N SER A 54 14.48 -38.26 -18.48
CA SER A 54 15.90 -38.45 -18.25
C SER A 54 16.23 -38.12 -16.79
N MET A 55 16.10 -39.13 -15.93
CA MET A 55 16.54 -39.09 -14.53
C MET A 55 18.07 -39.02 -14.48
N ARG A 56 18.61 -37.82 -14.69
CA ARG A 56 20.05 -37.53 -14.70
C ARG A 56 20.44 -36.92 -13.35
N ALA A 57 21.71 -37.09 -12.97
CA ALA A 57 22.28 -36.46 -11.76
C ALA A 57 22.04 -34.93 -11.71
N SER A 58 21.94 -34.28 -12.87
CA SER A 58 21.62 -32.85 -13.00
C SER A 58 20.25 -32.46 -12.41
N LEU A 59 19.25 -33.35 -12.42
CA LEU A 59 17.92 -33.07 -11.86
C LEU A 59 18.00 -32.94 -10.33
N ILE A 60 18.70 -33.86 -9.66
CA ILE A 60 18.86 -33.86 -8.20
C ILE A 60 19.60 -32.61 -7.75
N VAL A 61 20.68 -32.25 -8.45
CA VAL A 61 21.45 -31.03 -8.17
C VAL A 61 20.60 -29.77 -8.36
N LEU A 62 19.80 -29.71 -9.43
CA LEU A 62 18.92 -28.58 -9.71
C LEU A 62 17.83 -28.43 -8.64
N ILE A 63 17.19 -29.53 -8.23
CA ILE A 63 16.18 -29.52 -7.15
C ILE A 63 16.82 -29.04 -5.85
N ALA A 64 17.99 -29.56 -5.48
CA ALA A 64 18.70 -29.14 -4.28
C ALA A 64 19.02 -27.63 -4.31
N LEU A 65 19.51 -27.12 -5.44
CA LEU A 65 19.81 -25.71 -5.64
C LEU A 65 18.55 -24.83 -5.51
N VAL A 66 17.44 -25.22 -6.14
CA VAL A 66 16.17 -24.48 -6.06
C VAL A 66 15.65 -24.46 -4.61
N VAL A 67 15.67 -25.60 -3.92
CA VAL A 67 15.24 -25.68 -2.51
C VAL A 67 16.10 -24.79 -1.61
N THR A 68 17.42 -24.81 -1.76
CA THR A 68 18.32 -23.92 -1.02
C THR A 68 18.04 -22.45 -1.36
N GLY A 69 17.79 -22.12 -2.63
CA GLY A 69 17.41 -20.79 -3.07
C GLY A 69 16.13 -20.27 -2.39
N VAL A 70 15.08 -21.11 -2.30
CA VAL A 70 13.84 -20.78 -1.59
C VAL A 70 14.10 -20.53 -0.10
N LEU A 71 14.93 -21.35 0.55
CA LEU A 71 15.28 -21.17 1.95
C LEU A 71 16.00 -19.83 2.18
N ILE A 72 16.97 -19.49 1.32
CA ILE A 72 17.69 -18.21 1.40
C ILE A 72 16.73 -17.03 1.18
N ALA A 73 15.83 -17.12 0.20
CA ALA A 73 14.82 -16.09 -0.05
C ALA A 73 13.93 -15.86 1.18
N GLY A 74 13.49 -16.93 1.84
CA GLY A 74 12.71 -16.85 3.08
C GLY A 74 13.47 -16.15 4.21
N ILE A 75 14.75 -16.48 4.40
CA ILE A 75 15.61 -15.83 5.41
C ILE A 75 15.78 -14.33 5.11
N LEU A 76 16.06 -13.98 3.86
CA LEU A 76 16.19 -12.58 3.44
C LEU A 76 14.89 -11.79 3.65
N GLN A 77 13.74 -12.40 3.35
CA GLN A 77 12.44 -11.79 3.58
C GLN A 77 12.20 -11.51 5.07
N ILE A 78 12.56 -12.45 5.96
CA ILE A 78 12.45 -12.26 7.42
C ILE A 78 13.36 -11.10 7.87
N ILE A 79 14.60 -11.03 7.39
CA ILE A 79 15.53 -9.94 7.72
C ILE A 79 14.96 -8.60 7.28
N GLN A 80 14.41 -8.53 6.07
CA GLN A 80 13.77 -7.33 5.54
C GLN A 80 12.59 -6.89 6.41
N MET A 81 11.70 -7.82 6.79
CA MET A 81 10.56 -7.53 7.67
C MET A 81 11.01 -7.00 9.03
N LYS A 82 12.06 -7.58 9.63
CA LYS A 82 12.63 -7.10 10.91
C LYS A 82 13.13 -5.66 10.83
N ILE A 83 13.78 -5.27 9.73
CA ILE A 83 14.25 -3.90 9.54
C ILE A 83 13.08 -2.93 9.46
N ILE A 84 12.03 -3.30 8.73
CA ILE A 84 10.83 -2.47 8.56
C ILE A 84 10.07 -2.32 9.87
N GLU A 85 9.94 -3.39 10.65
CA GLU A 85 9.31 -3.32 11.97
C GLU A 85 10.05 -2.34 12.88
N LYS A 86 11.40 -2.35 12.87
CA LYS A 86 12.19 -1.34 13.59
C LYS A 86 11.92 0.08 13.11
N ILE A 87 11.78 0.30 11.80
CA ILE A 87 11.40 1.63 11.25
C ILE A 87 10.03 2.05 11.78
N GLN A 88 9.04 1.15 11.77
CA GLN A 88 7.70 1.42 12.28
C GLN A 88 7.70 1.78 13.77
N GLN A 89 8.42 1.01 14.59
CA GLN A 89 8.54 1.25 16.03
C GLN A 89 9.17 2.63 16.31
N LYS A 90 10.29 2.95 15.65
CA LYS A 90 10.93 4.28 15.77
C LYS A 90 9.98 5.41 15.36
N LEU A 91 9.23 5.22 14.28
CA LEU A 91 8.26 6.20 13.80
C LEU A 91 7.14 6.42 14.81
N PHE A 92 6.64 5.34 15.42
CA PHE A 92 5.61 5.42 16.46
C PHE A 92 6.06 6.29 17.63
N VAL A 93 7.20 5.93 18.22
CA VAL A 93 7.73 6.58 19.42
C VAL A 93 8.02 8.05 19.14
N ARG A 94 8.62 8.36 17.98
CA ARG A 94 8.91 9.73 17.55
C ARG A 94 7.64 10.58 17.48
N TYR A 95 6.58 10.06 16.87
CA TYR A 95 5.32 10.80 16.77
C TYR A 95 4.57 10.87 18.09
N ALA A 96 4.52 9.79 18.87
CA ALA A 96 3.93 9.81 20.20
C ALA A 96 4.59 10.88 21.09
N PHE A 97 5.93 10.95 21.08
CA PHE A 97 6.67 11.97 21.81
C PHE A 97 6.43 13.39 21.25
N ALA A 98 6.36 13.53 19.92
CA ALA A 98 6.03 14.81 19.30
C ALA A 98 4.64 15.29 19.73
N PHE A 99 3.61 14.44 19.70
CA PHE A 99 2.26 14.79 20.18
C PHE A 99 2.27 15.14 21.67
N ALA A 100 2.90 14.33 22.51
CA ALA A 100 2.99 14.57 23.96
C ALA A 100 3.67 15.91 24.30
N THR A 101 4.67 16.33 23.53
CA THR A 101 5.37 17.60 23.73
C THR A 101 4.70 18.81 23.08
N HIS A 102 3.89 18.61 22.03
CA HIS A 102 3.20 19.69 21.32
C HIS A 102 1.86 20.05 21.94
N ILE A 103 1.06 19.06 22.36
CA ILE A 103 -0.30 19.28 22.90
C ILE A 103 -0.30 20.32 24.04
N PRO A 104 0.60 20.26 25.05
CA PRO A 104 0.61 21.24 26.14
C PRO A 104 0.99 22.67 25.70
N LYS A 105 1.62 22.82 24.54
CA LYS A 105 2.14 24.10 24.02
C LYS A 105 1.18 24.76 23.02
N LEU A 106 -0.03 24.20 22.84
CA LEU A 106 -1.00 24.71 21.89
C LEU A 106 -1.56 26.06 22.35
N ASP A 107 -1.55 27.04 21.45
CA ASP A 107 -2.20 28.33 21.66
C ASP A 107 -3.73 28.16 21.64
N LEU A 108 -4.35 28.27 22.82
CA LEU A 108 -5.80 28.09 22.98
C LEU A 108 -6.60 29.14 22.23
N LYS A 109 -6.10 30.37 22.11
CA LYS A 109 -6.83 31.47 21.42
C LYS A 109 -6.89 31.24 19.91
N LYS A 110 -5.86 30.64 19.32
CA LYS A 110 -5.85 30.31 17.87
C LYS A 110 -6.63 29.04 17.55
N ASN A 111 -6.69 28.11 18.49
CA ASN A 111 -7.34 26.81 18.30
C ASN A 111 -8.80 26.75 18.80
N ASP A 112 -9.34 27.86 19.31
CA ASP A 112 -10.72 27.96 19.83
C ASP A 112 -11.80 27.57 18.78
N LYS A 113 -11.48 27.77 17.49
CA LYS A 113 -12.36 27.39 16.38
C LYS A 113 -12.44 25.88 16.12
N PHE A 114 -11.59 25.09 16.77
CA PHE A 114 -11.45 23.67 16.52
C PHE A 114 -11.68 22.86 17.80
N TYR A 115 -12.30 21.70 17.65
CA TYR A 115 -12.50 20.79 18.76
C TYR A 115 -11.22 19.97 19.00
N LEU A 116 -10.44 20.32 20.02
CA LEU A 116 -9.13 19.72 20.31
C LEU A 116 -9.16 18.17 20.38
N PRO A 117 -10.15 17.51 21.00
CA PRO A 117 -10.20 16.04 21.02
C PRO A 117 -10.28 15.41 19.62
N GLU A 118 -11.03 16.01 18.69
CA GLU A 118 -11.08 15.55 17.29
C GLU A 118 -9.71 15.67 16.61
N LEU A 119 -8.93 16.71 16.93
CA LEU A 119 -7.57 16.85 16.40
C LEU A 119 -6.62 15.79 16.97
N VAL A 120 -6.78 15.42 18.24
CA VAL A 120 -5.96 14.37 18.86
C VAL A 120 -6.24 13.00 18.23
N ASN A 121 -7.44 12.76 17.70
CA ASN A 121 -7.74 11.53 16.95
C ASN A 121 -6.85 11.35 15.71
N ARG A 122 -6.19 12.40 15.20
CA ARG A 122 -5.16 12.29 14.16
C ARG A 122 -3.95 11.49 14.60
N PHE A 123 -3.74 11.28 15.90
CA PHE A 123 -2.74 10.34 16.38
C PHE A 123 -2.98 8.91 15.87
N PHE A 124 -4.24 8.51 15.67
CA PHE A 124 -4.58 7.22 15.09
C PHE A 124 -4.24 7.09 13.60
N ASP A 125 -3.89 8.19 12.91
CA ASP A 125 -3.31 8.12 11.57
C ASP A 125 -1.87 7.59 11.59
N ILE A 126 -1.16 7.63 12.73
CA ILE A 126 0.24 7.19 12.81
C ILE A 126 0.40 5.68 12.56
N PRO A 127 -0.38 4.78 13.20
CA PRO A 127 -0.35 3.35 12.86
C PRO A 127 -0.73 3.06 11.40
N ILE A 128 -1.67 3.83 10.84
CA ILE A 128 -2.07 3.70 9.44
C ILE A 128 -0.88 4.07 8.54
N LEU A 129 -0.23 5.20 8.84
CA LEU A 129 0.96 5.67 8.12
C LEU A 129 2.10 4.66 8.21
N GLN A 130 2.32 4.02 9.36
CA GLN A 130 3.31 2.95 9.51
C GLN A 130 3.00 1.75 8.62
N LYS A 131 1.74 1.31 8.57
CA LYS A 131 1.33 0.18 7.73
C LYS A 131 1.50 0.51 6.25
N SER A 132 1.08 1.71 5.84
CA SER A 132 1.25 2.20 4.47
C SER A 132 2.72 2.35 4.08
N LEU A 133 3.56 2.87 4.98
CA LEU A 133 4.99 3.03 4.75
C LEU A 133 5.66 1.66 4.58
N SER A 134 5.35 0.68 5.42
CA SER A 134 5.88 -0.68 5.27
C SER A 134 5.45 -1.33 3.96
N LYS A 135 4.20 -1.13 3.56
CA LYS A 135 3.71 -1.60 2.28
C LYS A 135 4.48 -0.96 1.11
N ILE A 136 4.75 0.34 1.19
CA ILE A 136 5.55 1.05 0.19
C ILE A 136 7.00 0.55 0.17
N LEU A 137 7.59 0.24 1.33
CA LEU A 137 8.99 -0.22 1.43
C LEU A 137 9.17 -1.69 1.02
N LEU A 138 8.12 -2.51 1.09
CA LEU A 138 8.15 -3.93 0.70
C LEU A 138 7.61 -4.16 -0.71
N ASP A 139 6.34 -3.82 -0.92
CA ASP A 139 5.59 -4.25 -2.08
C ASP A 139 6.06 -3.50 -3.32
N ILE A 140 6.32 -2.19 -3.22
CA ILE A 140 6.69 -1.38 -4.39
C ILE A 140 8.07 -1.81 -4.94
N PRO A 141 9.14 -1.94 -4.13
CA PRO A 141 10.42 -2.42 -4.65
C PRO A 141 10.31 -3.83 -5.23
N THR A 142 9.64 -4.73 -4.52
CA THR A 142 9.48 -6.12 -4.97
C THR A 142 8.72 -6.18 -6.30
N ALA A 143 7.57 -5.51 -6.40
CA ALA A 143 6.78 -5.46 -7.63
C ALA A 143 7.52 -4.74 -8.76
N SER A 144 8.26 -3.67 -8.47
CA SER A 144 9.04 -2.95 -9.49
C SER A 144 10.10 -3.85 -10.10
N ILE A 145 10.83 -4.60 -9.26
CA ILE A 145 11.85 -5.55 -9.71
C ILE A 145 11.21 -6.68 -10.50
N GLN A 146 10.11 -7.26 -9.99
CA GLN A 146 9.36 -8.30 -10.69
C GLN A 146 8.85 -7.82 -12.06
N ILE A 147 8.33 -6.59 -12.17
CA ILE A 147 7.87 -6.03 -13.45
C ILE A 147 9.05 -5.83 -14.39
N VAL A 148 10.14 -5.18 -13.95
CA VAL A 148 11.29 -4.87 -14.81
C VAL A 148 11.94 -6.16 -15.32
N PHE A 149 12.25 -7.10 -14.44
CA PHE A 149 12.87 -8.36 -14.84
C PHE A 149 11.88 -9.30 -15.53
N GLY A 150 10.60 -9.31 -15.14
CA GLY A 150 9.57 -10.11 -15.80
C GLY A 150 9.39 -9.68 -17.25
N LEU A 151 9.32 -8.37 -17.51
CA LEU A 151 9.29 -7.81 -18.86
C LEU A 151 10.60 -8.07 -19.62
N ALA A 152 11.76 -7.96 -18.96
CA ALA A 152 13.04 -8.27 -19.60
C ALA A 152 13.14 -9.74 -20.01
N LEU A 153 12.76 -10.68 -19.13
CA LEU A 153 12.68 -12.11 -19.44
C LEU A 153 11.75 -12.35 -20.61
N LEU A 154 10.55 -11.77 -20.59
CA LEU A 154 9.57 -11.92 -21.67
C LEU A 154 10.11 -11.39 -23.01
N ALA A 155 10.87 -10.30 -23.01
CA ALA A 155 11.53 -9.76 -24.19
C ALA A 155 12.57 -10.71 -24.81
N PHE A 156 13.25 -11.53 -24.00
CA PHE A 156 14.17 -12.56 -24.51
C PHE A 156 13.46 -13.73 -25.20
N TYR A 157 12.18 -13.99 -24.89
CA TYR A 157 11.42 -15.08 -25.51
C TYR A 157 11.01 -14.77 -26.96
N HIS A 158 10.53 -13.57 -27.24
CA HIS A 158 10.12 -13.18 -28.60
C HIS A 158 10.08 -11.64 -28.75
N PRO A 159 10.57 -11.07 -29.87
CA PRO A 159 10.57 -9.60 -30.09
C PRO A 159 9.19 -8.93 -29.94
N ALA A 160 8.11 -9.64 -30.28
CA ALA A 160 6.74 -9.12 -30.10
C ALA A 160 6.41 -8.74 -28.64
N PHE A 161 7.04 -9.39 -27.65
CA PHE A 161 6.81 -9.09 -26.24
C PHE A 161 7.43 -7.76 -25.79
N ILE A 162 8.39 -7.21 -26.54
CA ILE A 162 8.93 -5.88 -26.26
C ILE A 162 7.84 -4.81 -26.47
N PHE A 163 7.11 -4.88 -27.60
CA PHE A 163 5.99 -3.99 -27.88
C PHE A 163 4.90 -4.11 -26.83
N PHE A 164 4.58 -5.34 -26.44
CA PHE A 164 3.60 -5.61 -25.39
C PHE A 164 4.04 -5.06 -24.01
N GLY A 165 5.32 -5.18 -23.66
CA GLY A 165 5.87 -4.61 -22.43
C GLY A 165 5.78 -3.09 -22.39
N ILE A 166 6.11 -2.41 -23.49
CA ILE A 166 5.94 -0.95 -23.62
C ILE A 166 4.46 -0.56 -23.48
N PHE A 167 3.56 -1.32 -24.10
CA PHE A 167 2.11 -1.10 -23.98
C PHE A 167 1.65 -1.22 -22.51
N LEU A 168 2.09 -2.24 -21.78
CA LEU A 168 1.76 -2.42 -20.37
C LEU A 168 2.26 -1.26 -19.48
N ILE A 169 3.51 -0.82 -19.68
CA ILE A 169 4.07 0.31 -18.92
C ILE A 169 3.27 1.59 -19.20
N THR A 170 2.94 1.83 -20.48
CA THR A 170 2.15 3.00 -20.90
C THR A 170 0.76 2.97 -20.28
N LEU A 171 0.10 1.82 -20.32
CA LEU A 171 -1.22 1.61 -19.72
C LEU A 171 -1.18 1.87 -18.20
N LEU A 172 -0.18 1.31 -17.50
CA LEU A 172 0.00 1.53 -16.06
C LEU A 172 0.18 3.03 -15.75
N TRP A 173 0.98 3.74 -16.56
CA TRP A 173 1.18 5.18 -16.42
C TRP A 173 -0.12 5.96 -16.61
N LEU A 174 -0.91 5.66 -17.65
CA LEU A 174 -2.21 6.30 -17.90
C LEU A 174 -3.17 6.06 -16.73
N ILE A 175 -3.26 4.83 -16.24
CA ILE A 175 -4.09 4.46 -15.09
C ILE A 175 -3.75 5.33 -13.88
N ILE A 176 -2.46 5.42 -13.52
CA ILE A 176 -2.01 6.20 -12.36
C ILE A 176 -2.31 7.69 -12.59
N ARG A 177 -2.06 8.20 -13.80
CA ARG A 177 -2.26 9.62 -14.14
C ARG A 177 -3.72 10.06 -14.05
N TYR A 178 -4.64 9.25 -14.58
CA TYR A 178 -6.07 9.58 -14.62
C TYR A 178 -6.79 9.28 -13.30
N SER A 179 -6.45 8.18 -12.62
CA SER A 179 -7.12 7.76 -11.38
C SER A 179 -6.55 8.44 -10.13
N GLY A 180 -5.24 8.70 -10.09
CA GLY A 180 -4.53 9.10 -8.86
C GLY A 180 -5.06 10.38 -8.21
N ASN A 181 -5.22 11.45 -8.98
CA ASN A 181 -5.61 12.76 -8.42
C ASN A 181 -7.05 12.77 -7.88
N ARG A 182 -7.98 12.19 -8.66
CA ARG A 182 -9.38 12.07 -8.25
C ARG A 182 -9.53 11.14 -7.04
N GLY A 183 -8.85 9.99 -7.08
CA GLY A 183 -8.84 9.03 -5.98
C GLY A 183 -8.30 9.63 -4.68
N LEU A 184 -7.26 10.47 -4.74
CA LEU A 184 -6.71 11.14 -3.57
C LEU A 184 -7.69 12.16 -2.97
N GLN A 185 -8.28 13.03 -3.79
CA GLN A 185 -9.24 14.04 -3.31
C GLN A 185 -10.44 13.39 -2.62
N THR A 186 -11.08 12.41 -3.27
CA THR A 186 -12.20 11.67 -2.69
C THR A 186 -11.81 10.94 -1.39
N SER A 187 -10.58 10.43 -1.30
CA SER A 187 -10.09 9.78 -0.08
C SER A 187 -9.87 10.76 1.08
N LEU A 188 -9.44 11.99 0.79
CA LEU A 188 -9.27 13.04 1.79
C LEU A 188 -10.61 13.52 2.34
N ASP A 189 -11.61 13.68 1.45
CA ASP A 189 -12.97 14.05 1.86
C ASP A 189 -13.59 12.94 2.71
N GLU A 190 -13.50 11.69 2.27
CA GLU A 190 -13.96 10.51 3.00
C GLU A 190 -13.33 10.43 4.41
N SER A 191 -12.01 10.61 4.50
CA SER A 191 -11.30 10.65 5.78
C SER A 191 -11.85 11.76 6.67
N THR A 192 -12.00 12.97 6.14
CA THR A 192 -12.52 14.13 6.89
C THR A 192 -13.91 13.86 7.48
N TYR A 193 -14.80 13.21 6.75
CA TYR A 193 -16.11 12.85 7.27
C TYR A 193 -16.05 11.77 8.36
N LYS A 194 -15.14 10.79 8.26
CA LYS A 194 -14.92 9.79 9.31
C LYS A 194 -14.50 10.45 10.63
N TYR A 195 -13.59 11.42 10.59
CA TYR A 195 -13.17 12.18 11.76
C TYR A 195 -14.30 13.00 12.38
N LYS A 196 -15.12 13.68 11.55
CA LYS A 196 -16.30 14.42 12.03
C LYS A 196 -17.32 13.51 12.73
N VAL A 197 -17.53 12.29 12.21
CA VAL A 197 -18.41 11.29 12.84
C VAL A 197 -17.83 10.83 14.19
N ALA A 198 -16.53 10.55 14.25
CA ALA A 198 -15.85 10.18 15.50
C ALA A 198 -15.93 11.31 16.55
N GLY A 199 -15.62 12.55 16.18
CA GLY A 199 -15.73 13.70 17.07
C GLY A 199 -17.17 13.94 17.56
N TRP A 200 -18.17 13.72 16.71
CA TRP A 200 -19.58 13.78 17.12
C TRP A 200 -19.96 12.68 18.13
N LEU A 201 -19.42 11.47 17.96
CA LEU A 201 -19.61 10.37 18.92
C LEU A 201 -18.95 10.67 20.27
N GLU A 202 -17.76 11.24 20.28
CA GLU A 202 -17.07 11.66 21.50
C GLU A 202 -17.85 12.72 22.28
N GLU A 203 -18.37 13.73 21.59
CA GLU A 203 -19.20 14.75 22.25
C GLU A 203 -20.51 14.16 22.79
N SER A 204 -21.12 13.26 22.02
CA SER A 204 -22.32 12.54 22.47
C SER A 204 -22.04 11.69 23.72
N ALA A 205 -20.85 11.09 23.81
CA ALA A 205 -20.42 10.35 25.00
C ALA A 205 -20.14 11.28 26.19
N ARG A 206 -19.50 12.44 25.96
CA ARG A 206 -19.21 13.46 26.98
C ARG A 206 -20.48 13.95 27.67
N VAL A 207 -21.54 14.19 26.89
CA VAL A 207 -22.81 14.74 27.39
C VAL A 207 -23.90 13.67 27.62
N ILE A 208 -23.52 12.41 27.78
CA ILE A 208 -24.46 11.27 27.87
C ILE A 208 -25.51 11.43 28.98
N LYS A 209 -25.13 12.02 30.11
CA LYS A 209 -26.07 12.30 31.23
C LYS A 209 -27.17 13.27 30.79
N SER A 210 -26.80 14.37 30.12
CA SER A 210 -27.74 15.36 29.59
C SER A 210 -28.64 14.77 28.51
N ILE A 211 -28.09 13.94 27.61
CA ILE A 211 -28.86 13.26 26.56
C ILE A 211 -29.89 12.28 27.16
N LYS A 212 -29.53 11.57 28.24
CA LYS A 212 -30.41 10.60 28.90
C LYS A 212 -31.55 11.27 29.65
N LEU A 213 -31.30 12.43 30.25
CA LEU A 213 -32.30 13.23 30.98
C LEU A 213 -33.25 13.98 30.04
N ALA A 214 -32.78 14.42 28.87
CA ALA A 214 -33.60 15.15 27.90
C ALA A 214 -34.02 14.27 26.70
N LYS A 215 -35.25 13.76 26.71
CA LYS A 215 -35.85 12.97 25.61
C LYS A 215 -35.82 13.68 24.24
N ALA A 216 -35.79 15.02 24.22
CA ALA A 216 -35.63 15.81 23.01
C ALA A 216 -34.19 15.79 22.44
N MET A 217 -33.17 15.66 23.29
CA MET A 217 -31.76 15.60 22.88
C MET A 217 -31.43 14.26 22.20
N THR A 218 -32.06 13.16 22.61
CA THR A 218 -31.90 11.85 21.96
C THR A 218 -32.37 11.87 20.50
N CYS A 219 -33.49 12.53 20.21
CA CYS A 219 -33.99 12.69 18.83
C CYS A 219 -33.06 13.58 17.98
N THR A 220 -32.56 14.68 18.55
CA THR A 220 -31.63 15.60 17.89
C THR A 220 -30.28 14.93 17.57
N CYS A 221 -29.76 14.12 18.49
CA CYS A 221 -28.53 13.36 18.26
C CYS A 221 -28.70 12.35 17.12
N LYS A 222 -29.82 11.62 17.09
CA LYS A 222 -30.14 10.69 16.00
C LYS A 222 -30.29 11.40 14.65
N LYS A 223 -30.94 12.57 14.61
CA LYS A 223 -31.05 13.40 13.38
C LYS A 223 -29.69 13.88 12.88
N ARG A 224 -28.82 14.34 13.78
CA ARG A 224 -27.47 14.80 13.43
C ARG A 224 -26.58 13.66 12.94
N MET A 225 -26.64 12.49 13.57
CA MET A 225 -25.95 11.29 13.10
C MET A 225 -26.44 10.87 11.71
N LYS A 226 -27.76 10.83 11.47
CA LYS A 226 -28.33 10.53 10.16
C LYS A 226 -27.86 11.52 9.09
N LYS A 227 -27.76 12.82 9.42
CA LYS A 227 -27.24 13.84 8.50
C LYS A 227 -25.77 13.60 8.13
N LEU A 228 -24.92 13.33 9.13
CA LEU A 228 -23.51 13.01 8.88
C LEU A 228 -23.34 11.74 8.04
N GLN A 229 -24.14 10.70 8.32
CA GLN A 229 -24.12 9.45 7.58
C GLN A 229 -24.62 9.63 6.14
N ALA A 230 -25.68 10.42 5.92
CA ALA A 230 -26.18 10.74 4.59
C ALA A 230 -25.13 11.48 3.76
N ILE A 231 -24.43 12.45 4.35
CA ILE A 231 -23.34 13.17 3.69
C ILE A 231 -22.18 12.23 3.35
N TYR A 232 -21.82 11.32 4.27
CA TYR A 232 -20.81 10.30 4.03
C TYR A 232 -21.18 9.40 2.84
N MET A 233 -22.41 8.88 2.80
CA MET A 233 -22.86 7.98 1.73
C MET A 233 -22.99 8.67 0.37
N HIS A 234 -23.46 9.93 0.33
CA HIS A 234 -23.61 10.68 -0.91
C HIS A 234 -22.25 11.03 -1.56
N GLY A 235 -21.19 11.18 -0.74
CA GLY A 235 -19.87 11.56 -1.23
C GLY A 235 -18.97 10.41 -1.69
N THR A 236 -19.28 9.14 -1.37
CA THR A 236 -18.24 8.09 -1.38
C THR A 236 -18.59 6.74 -2.01
N ALA A 237 -19.87 6.37 -2.17
CA ALA A 237 -20.20 4.95 -2.40
C ALA A 237 -20.01 4.43 -3.84
N ILE A 238 -20.21 5.26 -4.87
CA ILE A 238 -20.39 4.73 -6.24
C ILE A 238 -19.10 4.80 -7.07
N SER A 239 -18.26 5.82 -6.90
CA SER A 239 -17.12 6.03 -7.83
C SER A 239 -15.88 5.18 -7.50
N LYS A 240 -15.57 4.94 -6.23
CA LYS A 240 -14.26 4.37 -5.83
C LYS A 240 -14.23 2.85 -6.06
N TYR A 241 -15.25 2.15 -5.60
CA TYR A 241 -15.35 0.69 -5.71
C TYR A 241 -15.45 0.24 -7.17
N TYR A 242 -16.26 0.92 -7.98
CA TYR A 242 -16.40 0.64 -9.42
C TYR A 242 -15.10 0.85 -10.18
N TYR A 243 -14.37 1.95 -9.93
CA TYR A 243 -13.13 2.23 -10.65
C TYR A 243 -12.03 1.19 -10.35
N TYR A 244 -11.86 0.83 -9.08
CA TYR A 244 -10.90 -0.21 -8.69
C TYR A 244 -11.31 -1.60 -9.21
N ASN A 245 -12.61 -1.94 -9.17
CA ASN A 245 -13.08 -3.21 -9.73
C ASN A 245 -12.89 -3.26 -11.25
N ILE A 246 -13.30 -2.22 -11.98
CA ILE A 246 -13.09 -2.14 -13.44
C ILE A 246 -11.61 -2.31 -13.78
N MET A 247 -10.73 -1.63 -13.05
CA MET A 247 -9.29 -1.72 -13.25
C MET A 247 -8.74 -3.13 -12.95
N TYR A 248 -9.22 -3.76 -11.87
CA TYR A 248 -8.86 -5.13 -11.51
C TYR A 248 -9.29 -6.13 -12.59
N TRP A 249 -10.54 -6.06 -13.04
CA TRP A 249 -11.08 -6.91 -14.11
C TRP A 249 -10.41 -6.67 -15.45
N PHE A 250 -10.03 -5.42 -15.74
CA PHE A 250 -9.27 -5.07 -16.93
C PHE A 250 -7.88 -5.72 -16.92
N CYS A 251 -7.14 -5.62 -15.81
CA CYS A 251 -5.85 -6.30 -15.65
C CYS A 251 -5.97 -7.83 -15.77
N LEU A 252 -6.99 -8.44 -15.16
CA LEU A 252 -7.24 -9.89 -15.26
C LEU A 252 -7.47 -10.34 -16.71
N LYS A 253 -8.29 -9.61 -17.47
CA LYS A 253 -8.53 -9.89 -18.89
C LYS A 253 -7.27 -9.73 -19.74
N LEU A 254 -6.44 -8.75 -19.43
CA LEU A 254 -5.15 -8.54 -20.08
C LEU A 254 -4.19 -9.70 -19.82
N LEU A 255 -4.16 -10.21 -18.59
CA LEU A 255 -3.35 -11.38 -18.23
C LEU A 255 -3.81 -12.64 -18.99
N SER A 256 -5.12 -12.87 -19.08
CA SER A 256 -5.66 -14.01 -19.83
C SER A 256 -5.37 -13.93 -21.33
N LEU A 257 -5.44 -12.73 -21.92
CA LEU A 257 -5.09 -12.51 -23.33
C LEU A 257 -3.62 -12.84 -23.59
N LEU A 258 -2.73 -12.43 -22.69
CA LEU A 258 -1.29 -12.71 -22.74
C LEU A 258 -1.03 -14.23 -22.73
N GLN A 259 -1.75 -14.96 -21.89
CA GLN A 259 -1.63 -16.41 -21.78
C GLN A 259 -2.13 -17.13 -23.04
N CYS A 260 -3.22 -16.65 -23.65
CA CYS A 260 -3.68 -17.14 -24.96
C CYS A 260 -2.66 -16.86 -26.08
N LEU A 261 -2.03 -15.68 -26.08
CA LEU A 261 -1.05 -15.29 -27.10
C LEU A 261 0.24 -16.10 -26.99
N LEU A 262 0.66 -16.43 -25.77
CA LEU A 262 1.75 -17.38 -25.51
C LEU A 262 1.41 -18.79 -26.00
N LEU A 263 0.22 -19.30 -25.69
CA LEU A 263 -0.21 -20.63 -26.15
C LEU A 263 -0.28 -20.70 -27.68
N ALA A 264 -0.73 -19.64 -28.35
CA ALA A 264 -0.79 -19.56 -29.81
C ALA A 264 0.59 -19.57 -30.51
N GLN A 265 1.69 -19.41 -29.77
CA GLN A 265 3.05 -19.59 -30.31
C GLN A 265 3.56 -21.04 -30.22
N TYR A 266 2.89 -21.88 -29.42
CA TYR A 266 3.19 -23.30 -29.26
C TYR A 266 2.34 -24.22 -30.16
N PHE A 267 1.36 -23.66 -30.89
CA PHE A 267 0.54 -24.32 -31.91
C PHE A 267 0.84 -23.71 -33.28
#